data_AF-A0A1Y1YYW5-F1
#
_entry.id   AF-A0A1Y1YYW5-F1
#
_cell.length_a   1.000
_cell.length_b   1.000
_cell.length_c   1.000
_cell.angle_alpha   90.00
_cell.angle_beta   90.00
_cell.angle_gamma   90.00
#
_symmetry.space_group_name_H-M   'P 1'
#
loop_
_entity.id
_entity.type
_entity.pdbx_description
1 polymer ?
#
loop_
_entity_poly.entity_id
_entity_poly.type
_entity_poly.pdbx_seq_one_letter_code
_entity_poly.pdbx_strand_id
1 'polypeptide(L)'
;MSTIKFATWSSDVEIQFYAALAHIKINHDRLNDSARKVLGLYDVRPGDHPSRSHRMQIHGNALTSDDVPVNYIRAEGIIKNCNTIEDYKNLDRTAIIETAARTIWEAIHDGSIYECPSLLASFAAISFANLKKYKFTYHFAFPAIHSDPVWKQVAEPTRLTTRETTQLVDAVQTWRYSSDARQRGFFLAKKVRSEPSTDERPKTPVTPIEELGYKWAIGRLEQYEKGFFDATDNQDRFIGFADPSTYPDNPGWMLRNLLILMRHRWGLSDAQILCYRDTHLRRDQANSLILHVQSEPALQSESATDESSSRPRTPKMPKVTGWERNDTGKLNSRQVDLSEYMDERKLADQAVDLNLKLIKWRIAPSIDLDVIKNCRCLLLGAGTLGSYVSRTLMGWGVRKITFIDNATVSFSNPVRQPLFDFKDCLAGGAKKAERAAEALEEIYPGVDSSGYVMSVPMLGHPIQDSVKTKADFDLLKKLIDEHDAIFLLMDTRESRWLPTVMGKSAGKIVLNSALGFDTYVVMRHGLKATEEGQDEFGCYFCNDVVAPQDVRSIISI
;
A
#
# COMPACT_ATOMS: atom_id res chain seq x y z
N MET A 1 -7.55 -43.16 -11.37
CA MET A 1 -6.63 -42.04 -11.65
C MET A 1 -7.43 -40.75 -11.78
N SER A 2 -7.15 -39.74 -10.97
CA SER A 2 -7.82 -38.44 -10.99
C SER A 2 -6.89 -37.31 -11.44
N THR A 3 -7.45 -36.22 -11.98
CA THR A 3 -6.68 -35.03 -12.33
C THR A 3 -6.26 -34.29 -11.06
N ILE A 4 -4.97 -33.95 -10.97
CA ILE A 4 -4.42 -33.19 -9.85
C ILE A 4 -4.91 -31.75 -9.93
N LYS A 5 -5.53 -31.25 -8.85
CA LYS A 5 -5.91 -29.85 -8.70
C LYS A 5 -4.85 -29.12 -7.89
N PHE A 6 -4.32 -28.04 -8.46
CA PHE A 6 -3.23 -27.28 -7.85
C PHE A 6 -3.79 -25.99 -7.24
N ALA A 7 -3.33 -25.69 -6.04
CA ALA A 7 -3.65 -24.41 -5.42
C ALA A 7 -2.74 -23.31 -5.99
N THR A 8 -3.37 -22.26 -6.51
CA THR A 8 -2.71 -21.17 -7.25
C THR A 8 -2.00 -20.21 -6.30
N TRP A 9 -0.83 -19.73 -6.72
CA TRP A 9 -0.16 -18.63 -6.02
C TRP A 9 -1.01 -17.36 -6.00
N SER A 10 -0.85 -16.62 -4.91
CA SER A 10 -1.29 -15.24 -4.73
C SER A 10 -0.09 -14.36 -4.37
N SER A 11 -0.03 -13.14 -4.88
CA SER A 11 0.99 -12.16 -4.51
C SER A 11 0.61 -11.46 -3.20
N ASP A 12 1.60 -11.29 -2.32
CA ASP A 12 1.51 -10.55 -1.05
C ASP A 12 2.66 -9.53 -1.02
N VAL A 13 2.36 -8.25 -1.27
CA VAL A 13 3.36 -7.20 -1.50
C VAL A 13 3.34 -6.21 -0.34
N GLU A 14 4.47 -6.04 0.34
CA GLU A 14 4.60 -5.08 1.44
C GLU A 14 4.53 -3.62 0.95
N ILE A 15 3.99 -2.74 1.80
CA ILE A 15 3.89 -1.30 1.49
C ILE A 15 5.29 -0.72 1.21
N GLN A 16 6.30 -1.16 1.96
CA GLN A 16 7.69 -0.71 1.83
C GLN A 16 8.29 -1.04 0.46
N PHE A 17 7.81 -2.09 -0.21
CA PHE A 17 8.28 -2.45 -1.55
C PHE A 17 7.94 -1.37 -2.57
N TYR A 18 6.76 -0.75 -2.48
CA TYR A 18 6.36 0.32 -3.39
C TYR A 18 7.22 1.58 -3.23
N ALA A 19 7.57 1.92 -1.98
CA ALA A 19 8.49 3.02 -1.70
C ALA A 19 9.90 2.73 -2.26
N ALA A 20 10.40 1.50 -2.07
CA ALA A 20 11.67 1.07 -2.64
C ALA A 20 11.66 1.08 -4.18
N LEU A 21 10.58 0.60 -4.81
CA LEU A 21 10.38 0.63 -6.25
C LEU A 21 10.36 2.07 -6.79
N ALA A 22 9.65 2.99 -6.11
CA ALA A 22 9.62 4.40 -6.47
C ALA A 22 11.00 5.05 -6.34
N HIS A 23 11.71 4.81 -5.23
CA HIS A 23 13.06 5.30 -5.00
C HIS A 23 14.03 4.83 -6.09
N ILE A 24 14.01 3.52 -6.41
CA ILE A 24 14.85 2.95 -7.47
C ILE A 24 14.46 3.54 -8.84
N LYS A 25 13.17 3.72 -9.10
CA LYS A 25 12.70 4.28 -10.37
C LYS A 25 13.20 5.71 -10.61
N ILE A 26 13.13 6.56 -9.59
CA ILE A 26 13.56 7.97 -9.68
C ILE A 26 15.08 8.08 -9.72
N ASN A 27 15.76 7.42 -8.79
CA ASN A 27 17.17 7.69 -8.53
C ASN A 27 18.12 6.86 -9.41
N HIS A 28 17.69 5.67 -9.85
CA HIS A 28 18.55 4.73 -10.57
C HIS A 28 18.05 4.42 -11.99
N ASP A 29 16.80 3.97 -12.16
CA ASP A 29 16.30 3.55 -13.47
C ASP A 29 16.06 4.71 -14.42
N ARG A 30 15.49 5.81 -13.91
CA ARG A 30 15.03 6.94 -14.72
C ARG A 30 14.13 6.41 -15.85
N LEU A 31 14.54 6.56 -17.10
CA LEU A 31 13.80 6.08 -18.27
C LEU A 31 14.02 4.60 -18.59
N ASN A 32 14.99 3.93 -17.97
CA ASN A 32 15.24 2.52 -18.17
C ASN A 32 14.05 1.69 -17.64
N ASP A 33 13.51 0.81 -18.49
CA ASP A 33 12.39 -0.09 -18.20
C ASP A 33 12.79 -1.58 -18.34
N SER A 34 14.10 -1.86 -18.30
CA SER A 34 14.66 -3.20 -18.27
C SER A 34 14.15 -3.98 -17.06
N ALA A 35 13.98 -5.29 -17.22
CA ALA A 35 13.55 -6.13 -16.11
C ALA A 35 14.62 -6.17 -15.00
N ARG A 36 14.17 -6.11 -13.75
CA ARG A 36 15.02 -6.21 -12.56
C ARG A 36 14.77 -7.52 -11.83
N LYS A 37 15.80 -8.07 -11.20
CA LYS A 37 15.66 -9.18 -10.26
C LYS A 37 14.83 -8.73 -9.05
N VAL A 38 13.93 -9.59 -8.60
CA VAL A 38 13.16 -9.42 -7.37
C VAL A 38 13.22 -10.72 -6.58
N LEU A 39 13.58 -10.64 -5.32
CA LEU A 39 13.51 -11.78 -4.40
C LEU A 39 12.06 -12.00 -3.98
N GLY A 40 11.52 -13.19 -4.27
CA GLY A 40 10.27 -13.65 -3.68
C GLY A 40 10.55 -14.63 -2.55
N LEU A 41 9.74 -14.56 -1.50
CA LEU A 41 9.80 -15.47 -0.38
C LEU A 41 8.44 -16.14 -0.18
N TYR A 42 8.44 -17.39 0.26
CA TYR A 42 7.24 -18.06 0.74
C TYR A 42 7.59 -18.94 1.93
N ASP A 43 6.59 -19.33 2.70
CA ASP A 43 6.78 -20.18 3.86
C ASP A 43 5.61 -21.13 4.08
N VAL A 44 5.85 -22.14 4.90
CA VAL A 44 4.86 -23.17 5.22
C VAL A 44 4.18 -22.77 6.53
N ARG A 45 2.88 -22.45 6.44
CA ARG A 45 2.06 -22.03 7.59
C ARG A 45 0.81 -22.91 7.73
N PRO A 46 0.89 -24.05 8.44
CA PRO A 46 -0.22 -25.00 8.54
C PRO A 46 -1.50 -24.44 9.17
N GLY A 47 -1.35 -23.40 9.99
CA GLY A 47 -2.48 -22.72 10.64
C GLY A 47 -3.21 -21.70 9.75
N ASP A 48 -2.71 -21.40 8.54
CA ASP A 48 -3.37 -20.46 7.65
C ASP A 48 -4.62 -21.08 7.00
N HIS A 49 -5.65 -20.24 6.86
CA HIS A 49 -6.84 -20.62 6.09
C HIS A 49 -6.45 -20.98 4.64
N PRO A 50 -7.00 -22.05 4.02
CA PRO A 50 -6.61 -22.51 2.69
C PRO A 50 -6.62 -21.45 1.59
N SER A 51 -7.54 -20.49 1.65
CA SER A 51 -7.60 -19.39 0.67
C SER A 51 -6.43 -18.40 0.75
N ARG A 52 -5.64 -18.41 1.82
CA ARG A 52 -4.50 -17.50 2.05
C ARG A 52 -3.18 -18.22 2.26
N SER A 53 -3.13 -19.53 2.13
CA SER A 53 -1.91 -20.28 2.44
C SER A 53 -0.85 -20.16 1.34
N HIS A 54 -1.23 -19.85 0.10
CA HIS A 54 -0.34 -19.83 -1.08
C HIS A 54 0.12 -18.43 -1.44
N ARG A 55 0.98 -17.84 -0.61
CA ARG A 55 1.41 -16.44 -0.78
C ARG A 55 2.87 -16.36 -1.19
N MET A 56 3.11 -15.69 -2.32
CA MET A 56 4.42 -15.20 -2.71
C MET A 56 4.61 -13.81 -2.09
N GLN A 57 5.46 -13.74 -1.07
CA GLN A 57 5.75 -12.52 -0.31
C GLN A 57 6.86 -11.72 -0.98
N ILE A 58 6.59 -10.43 -1.19
CA ILE A 58 7.53 -9.46 -1.75
C ILE A 58 7.78 -8.39 -0.67
N HIS A 59 8.93 -8.51 -0.01
CA HIS A 59 9.32 -7.62 1.09
C HIS A 59 9.91 -6.30 0.60
N GLY A 60 10.00 -5.31 1.49
CA GLY A 60 10.53 -3.97 1.18
C GLY A 60 11.94 -3.94 0.59
N ASN A 61 12.80 -4.90 0.95
CA ASN A 61 14.18 -5.01 0.45
C ASN A 61 14.35 -5.99 -0.72
N ALA A 62 13.25 -6.49 -1.32
CA ALA A 62 13.28 -7.52 -2.35
C ALA A 62 14.01 -7.13 -3.65
N LEU A 63 14.26 -5.83 -3.88
CA LEU A 63 14.98 -5.30 -5.04
C LEU A 63 16.50 -5.20 -4.83
N THR A 64 16.96 -5.28 -3.58
CA THR A 64 18.35 -4.96 -3.20
C THR A 64 19.02 -6.03 -2.36
N SER A 65 18.24 -6.91 -1.72
CA SER A 65 18.75 -8.00 -0.89
C SER A 65 18.53 -9.37 -1.54
N ASP A 66 19.47 -10.27 -1.31
CA ASP A 66 19.37 -11.69 -1.61
C ASP A 66 19.24 -12.55 -0.33
N ASP A 67 19.08 -11.92 0.83
CA ASP A 67 18.98 -12.57 2.13
C ASP A 67 17.65 -13.32 2.30
N VAL A 68 17.74 -14.54 2.84
CA VAL A 68 16.59 -15.44 3.02
C VAL A 68 16.52 -15.85 4.49
N PRO A 69 15.54 -15.34 5.25
CA PRO A 69 15.42 -15.69 6.66
C PRO A 69 15.12 -17.18 6.86
N VAL A 70 15.48 -17.71 8.03
CA VAL A 70 15.52 -19.17 8.32
C VAL A 70 14.23 -19.91 7.97
N ASN A 71 13.07 -19.30 8.23
CA ASN A 71 11.77 -19.94 8.02
C ASN A 71 11.20 -19.78 6.61
N TYR A 72 11.86 -18.99 5.76
CA TYR A 72 11.41 -18.75 4.39
C TYR A 72 12.11 -19.66 3.39
N ILE A 73 11.45 -19.84 2.26
CA ILE A 73 11.96 -20.47 1.07
C ILE A 73 12.05 -19.42 -0.03
N ARG A 74 13.15 -19.48 -0.78
CA ARG A 74 13.48 -18.56 -1.86
C ARG A 74 12.71 -18.92 -3.14
N ALA A 75 12.20 -17.91 -3.82
CA ALA A 75 11.69 -17.96 -5.17
C ALA A 75 12.37 -16.88 -6.03
N GLU A 76 12.87 -17.25 -7.20
CA GLU A 76 13.49 -16.28 -8.12
C GLU A 76 12.40 -15.48 -8.84
N GLY A 77 12.59 -14.16 -8.92
CA GLY A 77 11.64 -13.28 -9.56
C GLY A 77 12.27 -12.24 -10.46
N ILE A 78 11.47 -11.75 -11.41
CA ILE A 78 11.78 -10.54 -12.18
C ILE A 78 10.60 -9.59 -12.17
N ILE A 79 10.86 -8.28 -12.22
CA ILE A 79 9.85 -7.25 -12.41
C ILE A 79 10.20 -6.36 -13.60
N LYS A 80 9.25 -6.16 -14.51
CA LYS A 80 9.32 -5.15 -15.58
C LYS A 80 8.41 -3.98 -15.22
N ASN A 81 9.00 -2.83 -14.92
CA ASN A 81 8.27 -1.60 -14.60
C ASN A 81 8.23 -0.65 -15.79
N CYS A 82 7.05 -0.48 -16.39
CA CYS A 82 6.82 0.42 -17.52
C CYS A 82 6.85 1.89 -17.11
N ASN A 83 7.27 2.76 -18.04
CA ASN A 83 7.28 4.21 -17.84
C ASN A 83 5.89 4.84 -17.98
N THR A 84 5.09 4.32 -18.91
CA THR A 84 3.74 4.82 -19.22
C THR A 84 2.68 3.74 -19.00
N ILE A 85 1.42 4.16 -18.83
CA ILE A 85 0.30 3.22 -18.68
C ILE A 85 -0.05 2.59 -20.03
N GLU A 86 0.22 3.29 -21.13
CA GLU A 86 0.06 2.81 -22.50
C GLU A 86 1.00 1.65 -22.76
N ASP A 87 2.29 1.79 -22.44
CA ASP A 87 3.27 0.70 -22.57
C ASP A 87 2.84 -0.52 -21.75
N TYR A 88 2.38 -0.30 -20.52
CA TYR A 88 1.90 -1.37 -19.64
C TYR A 88 0.70 -2.12 -20.22
N LYS A 89 -0.25 -1.41 -20.83
CA LYS A 89 -1.43 -2.01 -21.46
C LYS A 89 -1.08 -2.77 -22.73
N ASN A 90 -0.07 -2.29 -23.47
CA ASN A 90 0.38 -2.88 -24.73
C ASN A 90 1.41 -4.00 -24.56
N LEU A 91 1.84 -4.32 -23.33
CA LEU A 91 2.75 -5.44 -23.07
C LEU A 91 2.16 -6.75 -23.60
N ASP A 92 2.99 -7.51 -24.34
CA ASP A 92 2.68 -8.89 -24.69
C ASP A 92 2.84 -9.79 -23.46
N ARG A 93 1.72 -9.96 -22.75
CA ARG A 93 1.61 -10.80 -21.55
C ARG A 93 1.91 -12.28 -21.83
N THR A 94 1.72 -12.74 -23.07
CA THR A 94 2.01 -14.11 -23.47
C THR A 94 3.52 -14.29 -23.62
N ALA A 95 4.18 -13.38 -24.34
CA ALA A 95 5.64 -13.43 -24.50
C ALA A 95 6.39 -13.33 -23.15
N ILE A 96 5.90 -12.51 -22.22
CA ILE A 96 6.52 -12.36 -20.88
C ILE A 96 6.46 -13.68 -20.10
N ILE A 97 5.30 -14.33 -20.01
CA ILE A 97 5.18 -15.58 -19.26
C ILE A 97 5.91 -16.73 -19.95
N GLU A 98 5.93 -16.77 -21.28
CA GLU A 98 6.71 -17.73 -22.06
C GLU A 98 8.21 -17.55 -21.86
N THR A 99 8.68 -16.30 -21.75
CA THR A 99 10.10 -16.00 -21.48
C THR A 99 10.49 -16.48 -20.09
N ALA A 100 9.67 -16.20 -19.07
CA ALA A 100 9.91 -16.67 -17.70
C ALA A 100 9.88 -18.21 -17.61
N ALA A 101 8.95 -18.87 -18.30
CA ALA A 101 8.91 -20.33 -18.37
C ALA A 101 10.08 -20.92 -19.14
N ARG A 102 10.58 -20.24 -20.18
CA ARG A 102 11.75 -20.69 -20.95
C ARG A 102 12.99 -20.76 -20.09
N THR A 103 13.19 -19.82 -19.17
CA THR A 103 14.28 -19.88 -18.19
C THR A 103 14.22 -21.16 -17.35
N ILE A 104 13.02 -21.56 -16.90
CA ILE A 104 12.84 -22.84 -16.18
C ILE A 104 13.13 -24.02 -17.11
N TRP A 105 12.59 -24.00 -18.33
CA TRP A 105 12.71 -25.07 -19.31
C TRP A 105 14.16 -25.34 -19.70
N GLU A 106 14.91 -24.29 -20.03
CA GLU A 106 16.33 -24.38 -20.39
C GLU A 106 17.15 -24.88 -19.21
N ALA A 107 16.91 -24.34 -18.00
CA ALA A 107 17.60 -24.79 -16.79
C ALA A 107 17.39 -26.28 -16.49
N ILE A 108 16.18 -26.80 -16.77
CA ILE A 108 15.86 -28.23 -16.63
C ILE A 108 16.66 -29.08 -17.62
N HIS A 109 16.89 -28.61 -18.85
CA HIS A 109 17.58 -29.40 -19.87
C HIS A 109 19.10 -29.28 -19.79
N ASP A 110 19.63 -28.13 -19.37
CA ASP A 110 21.07 -27.87 -19.33
C ASP A 110 21.76 -28.30 -18.01
N GLY A 111 21.01 -28.44 -16.90
CA GLY A 111 21.57 -28.86 -15.60
C GLY A 111 21.65 -27.77 -14.57
N SER A 112 21.55 -26.51 -14.97
CA SER A 112 21.62 -25.36 -14.07
C SER A 112 20.48 -25.34 -13.05
N ILE A 113 19.36 -26.04 -13.30
CA ILE A 113 18.28 -26.20 -12.32
C ILE A 113 18.74 -26.82 -11.00
N TYR A 114 19.79 -27.64 -11.03
CA TYR A 114 20.36 -28.24 -9.82
C TYR A 114 21.17 -27.27 -8.98
N GLU A 115 21.72 -26.21 -9.58
CA GLU A 115 22.39 -25.15 -8.84
C GLU A 115 21.37 -24.21 -8.18
N CYS A 116 20.25 -23.97 -8.88
CA CYS A 116 19.19 -23.06 -8.45
C CYS A 116 17.77 -23.67 -8.54
N PRO A 117 17.42 -24.65 -7.68
CA PRO A 117 16.07 -25.24 -7.68
C PRO A 117 14.94 -24.26 -7.39
N SER A 118 15.22 -23.12 -6.73
CA SER A 118 14.25 -22.03 -6.51
C SER A 118 13.61 -21.49 -7.79
N LEU A 119 14.22 -21.71 -8.96
CA LEU A 119 13.62 -21.40 -10.27
C LEU A 119 12.31 -22.15 -10.53
N LEU A 120 12.13 -23.35 -9.97
CA LEU A 120 10.88 -24.11 -10.10
C LEU A 120 9.69 -23.39 -9.44
N ALA A 121 9.96 -22.51 -8.47
CA ALA A 121 8.97 -21.65 -7.82
C ALA A 121 9.05 -20.18 -8.30
N SER A 122 9.67 -19.93 -9.45
CA SER A 122 9.89 -18.57 -9.94
C SER A 122 8.61 -17.82 -10.32
N PHE A 123 8.72 -16.50 -10.43
CA PHE A 123 7.64 -15.62 -10.85
C PHE A 123 8.15 -14.47 -11.74
N ALA A 124 7.24 -13.84 -12.45
CA ALA A 124 7.47 -12.58 -13.15
C ALA A 124 6.38 -11.58 -12.74
N ALA A 125 6.73 -10.30 -12.66
CA ALA A 125 5.81 -9.23 -12.37
C ALA A 125 5.90 -8.16 -13.46
N ILE A 126 4.76 -7.62 -13.87
CA ILE A 126 4.69 -6.41 -14.67
C ILE A 126 4.09 -5.31 -13.82
N SER A 127 4.63 -4.10 -13.90
CA SER A 127 4.14 -2.96 -13.14
C SER A 127 4.16 -1.66 -13.92
N PHE A 128 3.36 -0.72 -13.45
CA PHE A 128 3.40 0.69 -13.80
C PHE A 128 3.20 1.51 -12.53
N ALA A 129 4.19 2.33 -12.19
CA ALA A 129 4.18 3.19 -11.01
C ALA A 129 3.86 4.64 -11.41
N ASN A 130 2.64 5.11 -11.12
CA ASN A 130 2.28 6.52 -11.27
C ASN A 130 2.73 7.30 -10.04
N LEU A 131 3.99 7.73 -10.07
CA LEU A 131 4.64 8.42 -8.95
C LEU A 131 4.04 9.80 -8.66
N LYS A 132 3.35 10.42 -9.62
CA LYS A 132 2.63 11.69 -9.40
C LYS A 132 1.35 11.53 -8.58
N LYS A 133 0.71 10.36 -8.66
CA LYS A 133 -0.54 10.04 -7.97
C LYS A 133 -0.37 9.01 -6.86
N TYR A 134 0.85 8.51 -6.64
CA TYR A 134 1.18 7.40 -5.74
C TYR A 134 0.32 6.15 -6.00
N LYS A 135 -0.02 5.89 -7.28
CA LYS A 135 -0.82 4.74 -7.72
C LYS A 135 0.05 3.72 -8.41
N PHE A 136 0.02 2.48 -7.94
CA PHE A 136 0.81 1.38 -8.47
C PHE A 136 -0.12 0.34 -9.09
N THR A 137 0.08 0.07 -10.38
CA THR A 137 -0.65 -0.98 -11.10
C THR A 137 0.31 -2.12 -11.34
N TYR A 138 -0.04 -3.34 -10.97
CA TYR A 138 0.83 -4.51 -11.13
C TYR A 138 0.06 -5.79 -11.44
N HIS A 139 0.75 -6.80 -11.96
CA HIS A 139 0.20 -8.13 -12.19
C HIS A 139 1.32 -9.16 -12.11
N PHE A 140 1.12 -10.21 -11.30
CA PHE A 140 2.07 -11.31 -11.18
C PHE A 140 1.72 -12.46 -12.13
N ALA A 141 2.76 -13.13 -12.61
CA ALA A 141 2.71 -14.36 -13.36
C ALA A 141 3.60 -15.40 -12.67
N PHE A 142 3.04 -16.58 -12.41
CA PHE A 142 3.73 -17.73 -11.83
C PHE A 142 3.86 -18.81 -12.91
N PRO A 143 4.91 -18.77 -13.75
CA PRO A 143 5.03 -19.63 -14.92
C PRO A 143 4.93 -21.11 -14.53
N ALA A 144 3.94 -21.78 -15.11
CA ALA A 144 3.73 -23.21 -14.97
C ALA A 144 3.66 -23.85 -16.35
N ILE A 145 4.65 -24.71 -16.62
CA ILE A 145 4.76 -25.46 -17.87
C ILE A 145 3.81 -26.66 -17.81
N HIS A 146 3.05 -26.88 -18.89
CA HIS A 146 2.09 -27.98 -18.98
C HIS A 146 2.82 -29.26 -19.33
N SER A 147 2.45 -30.34 -18.65
CA SER A 147 2.98 -31.66 -18.95
C SER A 147 2.02 -32.40 -19.87
N ASP A 148 2.54 -32.96 -20.96
CA ASP A 148 1.78 -33.74 -21.94
C ASP A 148 2.55 -35.03 -22.26
N PRO A 149 2.02 -36.24 -21.97
CA PRO A 149 0.72 -36.55 -21.34
C PRO A 149 0.55 -36.00 -19.91
N VAL A 150 -0.68 -35.79 -19.45
CA VAL A 150 -0.92 -35.17 -18.13
C VAL A 150 -0.66 -36.16 -16.98
N TRP A 151 0.07 -35.71 -15.94
CA TRP A 151 0.21 -36.45 -14.68
C TRP A 151 -1.13 -36.56 -13.94
N LYS A 152 -1.47 -37.77 -13.52
CA LYS A 152 -2.70 -38.09 -12.77
C LYS A 152 -2.33 -38.71 -11.43
N GLN A 153 -3.18 -38.49 -10.44
CA GLN A 153 -3.06 -39.13 -9.14
C GLN A 153 -3.66 -40.53 -9.18
N VAL A 154 -2.93 -41.54 -8.71
CA VAL A 154 -3.32 -42.95 -8.82
C VAL A 154 -4.21 -43.41 -7.67
N ALA A 155 -3.92 -42.97 -6.44
CA ALA A 155 -4.61 -43.32 -5.21
C ALA A 155 -4.94 -42.08 -4.37
N GLU A 156 -5.76 -42.22 -3.32
CA GLU A 156 -6.03 -41.11 -2.38
C GLU A 156 -4.75 -40.62 -1.69
N PRO A 157 -4.65 -39.32 -1.37
CA PRO A 157 -3.48 -38.77 -0.68
C PRO A 157 -3.31 -39.45 0.68
N THR A 158 -2.10 -39.90 1.00
CA THR A 158 -1.80 -40.47 2.31
C THR A 158 -1.05 -39.46 3.18
N ARG A 159 -1.06 -39.70 4.48
CA ARG A 159 -0.32 -38.90 5.47
C ARG A 159 0.57 -39.80 6.30
N LEU A 160 1.67 -39.24 6.76
CA LEU A 160 2.54 -39.87 7.74
C LEU A 160 1.85 -39.88 9.12
N THR A 161 2.27 -40.82 9.97
CA THR A 161 1.91 -40.76 11.39
C THR A 161 2.68 -39.65 12.11
N THR A 162 2.18 -39.19 13.26
CA THR A 162 2.85 -38.18 14.11
C THR A 162 4.33 -38.49 14.37
N ARG A 163 4.66 -39.76 14.60
CA ARG A 163 6.04 -40.19 14.86
C ARG A 163 6.92 -40.11 13.62
N GLU A 164 6.43 -40.59 12.48
CA GLU A 164 7.14 -40.50 11.20
C GLU A 164 7.36 -39.05 10.78
N THR A 165 6.37 -38.18 11.00
CA THR A 165 6.47 -36.74 10.76
C THR A 165 7.53 -36.09 11.63
N THR A 166 7.60 -36.42 12.93
CA THR A 166 8.59 -35.84 13.84
C THR A 166 10.01 -36.11 13.33
N GLN A 167 10.32 -37.36 12.98
CA GLN A 167 11.64 -37.71 12.44
C GLN A 167 11.92 -37.08 11.06
N LEU A 168 10.90 -36.97 10.21
CA LEU A 168 11.02 -36.30 8.91
C LEU A 168 11.37 -34.82 9.09
N VAL A 169 10.67 -34.12 9.98
CA VAL A 169 10.90 -32.71 10.27
C VAL A 169 12.33 -32.50 10.76
N ASP A 170 12.82 -33.32 11.68
CA ASP A 170 14.20 -33.21 12.17
C ASP A 170 15.22 -33.42 11.03
N ALA A 171 15.03 -34.45 10.20
CA ALA A 171 15.92 -34.72 9.06
C ALA A 171 15.91 -33.58 8.01
N VAL A 172 14.74 -33.04 7.68
CA VAL A 172 14.59 -31.92 6.75
C VAL A 172 15.22 -30.66 7.32
N GLN A 173 15.04 -30.37 8.62
CA GLN A 173 15.66 -29.20 9.25
C GLN A 173 17.19 -29.29 9.24
N THR A 174 17.76 -30.43 9.64
CA THR A 174 19.22 -30.66 9.58
C THR A 174 19.77 -30.45 8.16
N TRP A 175 19.08 -30.97 7.15
CA TRP A 175 19.45 -30.76 5.75
C TRP A 175 19.32 -29.27 5.32
N ARG A 176 18.25 -28.57 5.74
CA ARG A 176 18.04 -27.16 5.42
C ARG A 176 19.14 -26.26 6.00
N TYR A 177 19.60 -26.52 7.24
CA TYR A 177 20.67 -25.76 7.89
C TYR A 177 22.01 -25.86 7.14
N SER A 178 22.28 -27.01 6.53
CA SER A 178 23.51 -27.26 5.77
C SER A 178 23.39 -26.97 4.27
N SER A 179 22.22 -26.47 3.83
CA SER A 179 21.93 -26.21 2.41
C SER A 179 21.80 -24.72 2.09
N ASP A 180 22.28 -24.37 0.89
CA ASP A 180 22.11 -23.04 0.28
C ASP A 180 20.62 -22.69 0.18
N ALA A 181 20.28 -21.41 0.37
CA ALA A 181 18.89 -20.95 0.38
C ALA A 181 18.12 -21.27 -0.91
N ARG A 182 18.80 -21.33 -2.06
CA ARG A 182 18.22 -21.69 -3.37
C ARG A 182 17.77 -23.15 -3.44
N GLN A 183 18.30 -24.03 -2.59
CA GLN A 183 18.03 -25.47 -2.60
C GLN A 183 16.84 -25.84 -1.71
N ARG A 184 16.54 -25.05 -0.67
CA ARG A 184 15.66 -25.44 0.45
C ARG A 184 14.21 -25.76 0.07
N GLY A 185 13.76 -25.36 -1.11
CA GLY A 185 12.39 -25.55 -1.57
C GLY A 185 12.09 -26.93 -2.16
N PHE A 186 13.10 -27.66 -2.64
CA PHE A 186 12.93 -28.92 -3.37
C PHE A 186 14.01 -29.91 -2.96
N PHE A 187 13.63 -31.15 -2.68
CA PHE A 187 14.53 -32.16 -2.12
C PHE A 187 14.10 -33.58 -2.47
N LEU A 188 15.00 -34.52 -2.24
CA LEU A 188 14.73 -35.95 -2.31
C LEU A 188 14.64 -36.49 -0.88
N ALA A 189 13.75 -37.43 -0.62
CA ALA A 189 13.64 -38.09 0.67
C ALA A 189 13.50 -39.60 0.48
N LYS A 190 14.19 -40.39 1.31
CA LYS A 190 14.00 -41.84 1.34
C LYS A 190 13.97 -42.41 2.74
N LYS A 191 13.26 -43.52 2.91
CA LYS A 191 13.32 -44.34 4.12
C LYS A 191 14.47 -45.35 3.97
N VAL A 192 15.49 -45.25 4.81
CA VAL A 192 16.62 -46.18 4.84
C VAL A 192 16.40 -47.17 5.97
N ARG A 193 16.10 -48.42 5.61
CA ARG A 193 15.96 -49.53 6.55
C ARG A 193 17.35 -50.13 6.81
N SER A 194 17.69 -50.36 8.07
CA SER A 194 18.89 -51.12 8.43
C SER A 194 18.51 -52.60 8.58
N GLU A 195 19.43 -53.51 8.25
CA GLU A 195 19.30 -54.90 8.68
C GLU A 195 19.30 -54.97 10.22
N PRO A 196 18.48 -55.83 10.84
CA PRO A 196 18.45 -55.95 12.29
C PRO A 196 19.83 -56.37 12.81
N SER A 197 20.44 -55.53 13.65
CA SER A 197 21.67 -55.92 14.34
C SER A 197 21.35 -57.02 15.35
N THR A 198 22.08 -58.12 15.30
CA THR A 198 22.01 -59.28 16.22
C THR A 198 22.54 -59.00 17.64
N ASP A 199 22.79 -57.74 18.01
CA ASP A 199 23.25 -57.36 19.34
C ASP A 199 22.06 -57.28 20.34
N GLU A 200 21.86 -58.34 21.12
CA GLU A 200 20.91 -58.43 22.25
C GLU A 200 21.31 -57.57 23.47
N ARG A 201 21.63 -56.28 23.29
CA ARG A 201 21.86 -55.37 24.42
C ARG A 201 20.91 -54.18 24.35
N PRO A 202 20.08 -53.91 25.38
CA PRO A 202 19.25 -52.72 25.43
C PRO A 202 20.15 -51.48 25.50
N LYS A 203 20.24 -50.73 24.41
CA LYS A 203 20.92 -49.43 24.37
C LYS A 203 19.88 -48.36 24.70
N THR A 204 19.88 -47.89 25.94
CA THR A 204 19.17 -46.66 26.34
C THR A 204 20.11 -45.47 26.18
N PRO A 205 19.73 -44.37 25.50
CA PRO A 205 18.41 -44.10 24.90
C PRO A 205 18.20 -44.81 23.56
N VAL A 206 16.96 -45.23 23.31
CA VAL A 206 16.52 -45.87 22.06
C VAL A 206 16.80 -44.93 20.89
N THR A 207 17.56 -45.39 19.92
CA THR A 207 17.87 -44.58 18.72
C THR A 207 16.66 -44.54 17.78
N PRO A 208 16.48 -43.49 16.95
CA PRO A 208 15.34 -43.37 16.03
C PRO A 208 15.09 -44.58 15.11
N ILE A 209 16.16 -45.35 14.83
CA ILE A 209 16.15 -46.58 14.02
C ILE A 209 15.45 -47.73 14.75
N GLU A 210 15.63 -47.83 16.07
CA GLU A 210 15.08 -48.89 16.91
C GLU A 210 13.55 -48.74 17.13
N GLU A 211 12.98 -47.55 16.88
CA GLU A 211 11.54 -47.28 17.07
C GLU A 211 10.66 -47.40 15.81
N LEU A 212 11.15 -46.98 14.63
CA LEU A 212 10.37 -47.00 13.36
C LEU A 212 10.86 -48.05 12.35
N GLY A 213 12.02 -48.67 12.60
CA GLY A 213 12.65 -49.63 11.68
C GLY A 213 13.30 -49.00 10.45
N TYR A 214 13.33 -47.67 10.35
CA TYR A 214 14.03 -46.93 9.30
C TYR A 214 14.43 -45.52 9.76
N LYS A 215 15.34 -44.88 9.01
CA LYS A 215 15.68 -43.46 9.16
C LYS A 215 15.38 -42.69 7.88
N TRP A 216 15.04 -41.42 8.01
CA TRP A 216 14.92 -40.52 6.86
C TRP A 216 16.30 -40.07 6.39
N ALA A 217 16.55 -40.18 5.08
CA ALA A 217 17.67 -39.54 4.41
C ALA A 217 17.12 -38.47 3.47
N ILE A 218 17.65 -37.24 3.57
CA ILE A 218 17.26 -36.09 2.74
C ILE A 218 18.43 -35.70 1.84
N GLY A 219 18.14 -35.54 0.55
CA GLY A 219 19.11 -35.24 -0.49
C GLY A 219 18.74 -34.03 -1.34
N ARG A 220 19.74 -33.42 -1.98
CA ARG A 220 19.52 -32.38 -3.00
C ARG A 220 19.02 -33.02 -4.30
N LEU A 221 18.33 -32.25 -5.15
CA LEU A 221 17.82 -32.77 -6.43
C LEU A 221 18.92 -33.34 -7.33
N GLU A 222 20.12 -32.76 -7.32
CA GLU A 222 21.28 -33.26 -8.08
C GLU A 222 21.66 -34.71 -7.74
N GLN A 223 21.31 -35.18 -6.54
CA GLN A 223 21.69 -36.53 -6.10
C GLN A 223 20.85 -37.60 -6.78
N TYR A 224 19.72 -37.23 -7.42
CA TYR A 224 18.91 -38.17 -8.19
C TYR A 224 19.74 -38.86 -9.27
N GLU A 225 20.45 -38.07 -10.08
CA GLU A 225 21.33 -38.59 -11.14
C GLU A 225 22.59 -39.27 -10.60
N LYS A 226 22.91 -39.06 -9.32
CA LYS A 226 24.03 -39.69 -8.59
C LYS A 226 23.61 -40.96 -7.84
N GLY A 227 22.43 -41.50 -8.12
CA GLY A 227 21.98 -42.76 -7.53
C GLY A 227 21.41 -42.64 -6.12
N PHE A 228 20.84 -41.49 -5.73
CA PHE A 228 20.27 -41.31 -4.38
C PHE A 228 19.26 -42.39 -4.00
N PHE A 229 18.48 -42.89 -4.96
CA PHE A 229 17.48 -43.94 -4.76
C PHE A 229 17.96 -45.35 -5.08
N ASP A 230 19.25 -45.54 -5.37
CA ASP A 230 19.81 -46.86 -5.64
C ASP A 230 19.59 -47.77 -4.42
N ALA A 231 19.30 -49.04 -4.68
CA ALA A 231 18.99 -50.06 -3.68
C ALA A 231 17.88 -49.66 -2.67
N THR A 232 16.97 -48.77 -3.04
CA THR A 232 15.81 -48.37 -2.22
C THR A 232 14.52 -48.84 -2.87
N ASP A 233 13.57 -49.41 -2.13
CA ASP A 233 12.28 -49.83 -2.73
C ASP A 233 11.43 -48.63 -3.17
N ASN A 234 10.61 -48.80 -4.22
CA ASN A 234 9.79 -47.71 -4.77
C ASN A 234 8.87 -47.04 -3.72
N GLN A 235 8.33 -47.83 -2.78
CA GLN A 235 7.48 -47.36 -1.67
C GLN A 235 8.23 -46.43 -0.69
N ASP A 236 9.55 -46.49 -0.65
CA ASP A 236 10.41 -45.75 0.28
C ASP A 236 11.12 -44.56 -0.42
N ARG A 237 10.79 -44.25 -1.69
CA ARG A 237 11.35 -43.14 -2.48
C ARG A 237 10.35 -41.99 -2.59
N PHE A 238 10.76 -40.78 -2.21
CA PHE A 238 9.92 -39.59 -2.24
C PHE A 238 10.63 -38.39 -2.88
N ILE A 239 9.94 -37.69 -3.77
CA ILE A 239 10.39 -36.41 -4.32
C ILE A 239 9.60 -35.31 -3.60
N GLY A 240 10.29 -34.48 -2.83
CA GLY A 240 9.70 -33.52 -1.92
C GLY A 240 9.83 -32.07 -2.38
N PHE A 241 8.86 -31.25 -1.99
CA PHE A 241 8.95 -29.79 -2.06
C PHE A 241 8.27 -29.15 -0.86
N ALA A 242 8.74 -27.97 -0.46
CA ALA A 242 8.10 -27.16 0.56
C ALA A 242 6.76 -26.65 0.02
N ASP A 243 5.65 -27.19 0.53
CA ASP A 243 4.32 -26.87 0.06
C ASP A 243 3.65 -25.85 1.00
N PRO A 244 3.45 -24.60 0.57
CA PRO A 244 2.74 -23.61 1.38
C PRO A 244 1.24 -23.93 1.48
N SER A 245 0.72 -24.90 0.73
CA SER A 245 -0.70 -25.25 0.72
C SER A 245 -1.22 -25.83 2.02
N THR A 246 -2.37 -25.32 2.49
CA THR A 246 -3.15 -25.95 3.57
C THR A 246 -4.45 -26.61 3.09
N TYR A 247 -4.71 -26.68 1.77
CA TYR A 247 -5.86 -27.44 1.25
C TYR A 247 -5.69 -28.94 1.51
N PRO A 248 -6.75 -29.68 1.87
CA PRO A 248 -6.66 -31.11 2.19
C PRO A 248 -6.04 -31.98 1.09
N ASP A 249 -6.38 -31.72 -0.17
CA ASP A 249 -5.98 -32.57 -1.31
C ASP A 249 -5.27 -31.82 -2.44
N ASN A 250 -5.08 -30.49 -2.30
CA ASN A 250 -4.56 -29.67 -3.40
C ASN A 250 -3.09 -29.31 -3.10
N PRO A 251 -2.10 -29.88 -3.80
CA PRO A 251 -0.72 -29.42 -3.70
C PRO A 251 -0.57 -28.00 -4.22
N GLY A 252 0.43 -27.27 -3.75
CA GLY A 252 0.67 -25.94 -4.27
C GLY A 252 1.16 -25.93 -5.73
N TRP A 253 1.10 -24.74 -6.33
CA TRP A 253 1.38 -24.46 -7.73
C TRP A 253 2.73 -24.96 -8.27
N MET A 254 3.83 -24.82 -7.50
CA MET A 254 5.18 -25.15 -7.96
C MET A 254 5.40 -26.64 -8.28
N LEU A 255 4.54 -27.53 -7.80
CA LEU A 255 4.59 -28.95 -8.17
C LEU A 255 4.50 -29.14 -9.68
N ARG A 256 3.79 -28.26 -10.40
CA ARG A 256 3.68 -28.31 -11.87
C ARG A 256 5.06 -28.31 -12.55
N ASN A 257 5.98 -27.45 -12.09
CA ASN A 257 7.32 -27.35 -12.66
C ASN A 257 8.23 -28.50 -12.22
N LEU A 258 8.06 -29.00 -10.99
CA LEU A 258 8.77 -30.18 -10.51
C LEU A 258 8.43 -31.44 -11.33
N LEU A 259 7.15 -31.63 -11.68
CA LEU A 259 6.70 -32.73 -12.55
C LEU A 259 7.31 -32.67 -13.96
N ILE A 260 7.63 -31.47 -14.45
CA ILE A 260 8.32 -31.27 -15.73
C ILE A 260 9.77 -31.70 -15.63
N LEU A 261 10.47 -31.31 -14.55
CA LEU A 261 11.82 -31.76 -14.27
C LEU A 261 11.90 -33.30 -14.19
N MET A 262 10.98 -33.91 -13.44
CA MET A 262 10.89 -35.36 -13.30
C MET A 262 10.73 -36.09 -14.64
N ARG A 263 9.87 -35.56 -15.53
CA ARG A 263 9.68 -36.17 -16.83
C ARG A 263 10.87 -35.98 -17.76
N HIS A 264 11.25 -34.73 -17.99
CA HIS A 264 12.15 -34.38 -19.08
C HIS A 264 13.62 -34.64 -18.77
N ARG A 265 13.97 -34.60 -17.48
CA ARG A 265 15.35 -34.83 -17.04
C ARG A 265 15.56 -36.24 -16.50
N TRP A 266 14.62 -36.72 -15.68
CA TRP A 266 14.76 -38.02 -15.02
C TRP A 266 14.05 -39.17 -15.75
N GLY A 267 13.27 -38.89 -16.80
CA GLY A 267 12.54 -39.91 -17.54
C GLY A 267 11.43 -40.60 -16.74
N LEU A 268 10.98 -39.98 -15.63
CA LEU A 268 9.98 -40.59 -14.75
C LEU A 268 8.57 -40.48 -15.33
N SER A 269 7.84 -41.58 -15.22
CA SER A 269 6.40 -41.69 -15.49
C SER A 269 5.59 -42.10 -14.26
N ASP A 270 6.25 -42.45 -13.16
CA ASP A 270 5.66 -42.87 -11.88
C ASP A 270 6.53 -42.35 -10.72
N ALA A 271 5.91 -41.76 -9.69
CA ALA A 271 6.62 -41.26 -8.52
C ALA A 271 5.71 -40.99 -7.32
N GLN A 272 6.29 -41.04 -6.11
CA GLN A 272 5.66 -40.49 -4.91
C GLN A 272 6.17 -39.08 -4.64
N ILE A 273 5.23 -38.14 -4.50
CA ILE A 273 5.48 -36.74 -4.18
C ILE A 273 5.21 -36.49 -2.70
N LEU A 274 6.17 -35.91 -2.00
CA LEU A 274 6.01 -35.44 -0.63
C LEU A 274 5.74 -33.92 -0.64
N CYS A 275 4.48 -33.55 -0.48
CA CYS A 275 4.07 -32.15 -0.25
C CYS A 275 4.39 -31.80 1.20
N TYR A 276 5.59 -31.27 1.45
CA TYR A 276 6.09 -31.02 2.79
C TYR A 276 5.45 -29.78 3.40
N ARG A 277 4.59 -30.01 4.40
CA ARG A 277 3.77 -28.97 5.07
C ARG A 277 4.05 -28.86 6.56
N ASP A 278 5.07 -29.56 7.06
CA ASP A 278 5.33 -29.63 8.49
C ASP A 278 6.32 -28.55 8.95
N THR A 279 6.16 -28.09 10.19
CA THR A 279 7.00 -27.05 10.80
C THR A 279 7.70 -27.56 12.03
N HIS A 280 8.88 -27.02 12.35
CA HIS A 280 9.63 -27.47 13.52
C HIS A 280 8.89 -27.20 14.85
N LEU A 281 8.16 -26.09 14.93
CA LEU A 281 7.39 -25.72 16.12
C LEU A 281 6.21 -26.66 16.41
N ARG A 282 5.68 -27.33 15.39
CA ARG A 282 4.55 -28.27 15.48
C ARG A 282 4.88 -29.58 14.77
N ARG A 283 6.06 -30.13 15.08
CA ARG A 283 6.63 -31.31 14.41
C ARG A 283 5.86 -32.61 14.69
N ASP A 284 4.95 -32.59 15.65
CA ASP A 284 4.04 -33.68 16.02
C ASP A 284 2.74 -33.70 15.17
N GLN A 285 2.48 -32.64 14.40
CA GLN A 285 1.31 -32.54 13.54
C GLN A 285 1.63 -33.00 12.12
N ALA A 286 1.03 -34.10 11.69
CA ALA A 286 1.18 -34.64 10.35
C ALA A 286 0.34 -33.88 9.31
N ASN A 287 0.87 -32.77 8.81
CA ASN A 287 0.24 -31.92 7.80
C ASN A 287 0.69 -32.27 6.38
N SER A 288 1.89 -32.84 6.21
CA SER A 288 2.41 -33.22 4.89
C SER A 288 1.51 -34.25 4.19
N LEU A 289 1.37 -34.09 2.88
CA LEU A 289 0.64 -35.03 2.02
C LEU A 289 1.60 -35.83 1.17
N ILE A 290 1.31 -37.11 0.97
CA ILE A 290 1.99 -37.97 0.03
C ILE A 290 1.04 -38.26 -1.14
N LEU A 291 1.47 -37.91 -2.34
CA LEU A 291 0.71 -38.13 -3.58
C LEU A 291 1.44 -39.15 -4.44
N HIS A 292 0.75 -40.23 -4.83
CA HIS A 292 1.25 -41.13 -5.86
C HIS A 292 0.76 -40.64 -7.23
N VAL A 293 1.70 -40.21 -8.07
CA VAL A 293 1.42 -39.63 -9.38
C VAL A 293 1.99 -40.52 -10.49
N GLN A 294 1.21 -40.67 -11.55
CA GLN A 294 1.60 -41.43 -12.72
C GLN A 294 1.19 -40.68 -13.99
N SER A 295 1.98 -40.84 -15.04
CA SER A 295 1.67 -40.40 -16.39
C SER A 295 1.91 -41.53 -17.37
N GLU A 296 1.24 -41.46 -18.51
CA GLU A 296 1.63 -42.25 -19.67
C GLU A 296 3.08 -41.91 -20.06
N PRO A 297 3.88 -42.91 -20.48
CA PRO A 297 5.22 -42.68 -21.01
C PRO A 297 5.14 -41.74 -22.22
N ALA A 298 6.09 -40.81 -22.34
CA ALA A 298 6.16 -39.97 -23.53
C ALA A 298 6.45 -40.85 -24.76
N LEU A 299 5.57 -40.80 -25.77
CA LEU A 299 5.85 -41.39 -27.08
C LEU A 299 7.09 -40.69 -27.64
N GLN A 300 8.16 -41.45 -27.92
CA GLN A 300 9.32 -40.91 -28.60
C GLN A 300 8.87 -40.45 -29.99
N SER A 301 9.00 -39.16 -30.28
CA SER A 301 8.75 -38.64 -31.63
C SER A 301 9.80 -39.22 -32.58
N GLU A 302 9.38 -40.14 -33.45
CA GLU A 302 10.11 -40.55 -34.65
C GLU A 302 10.29 -39.36 -35.59
N SER A 303 11.31 -38.53 -35.33
CA SER A 303 11.81 -37.56 -36.32
C SER A 303 13.24 -37.16 -35.95
N ALA A 304 14.16 -38.12 -36.06
CA ALA A 304 15.60 -37.88 -36.06
C ALA A 304 16.22 -38.49 -37.32
N THR A 305 15.78 -38.00 -38.47
CA THR A 305 16.52 -38.07 -39.73
C THR A 305 16.67 -36.64 -40.23
N ASP A 306 17.71 -35.94 -39.77
CA ASP A 306 18.63 -35.20 -40.66
C ASP A 306 19.76 -34.51 -39.89
N GLU A 307 20.89 -34.44 -40.58
CA GLU A 307 22.26 -34.27 -40.12
C GLU A 307 22.63 -32.88 -39.57
N SER A 308 23.71 -32.85 -38.77
CA SER A 308 24.63 -31.73 -38.55
C SER A 308 24.19 -30.53 -37.69
N SER A 309 24.15 -30.69 -36.36
CA SER A 309 24.59 -29.61 -35.45
C SER A 309 25.08 -30.18 -34.11
N SER A 310 26.24 -29.74 -33.65
CA SER A 310 26.97 -30.25 -32.47
C SER A 310 26.44 -29.75 -31.11
N ARG A 311 25.15 -29.40 -31.00
CA ARG A 311 24.50 -29.08 -29.73
C ARG A 311 23.23 -29.93 -29.55
N PRO A 312 23.02 -30.58 -28.39
CA PRO A 312 21.73 -31.19 -28.11
C PRO A 312 20.67 -30.08 -28.14
N ARG A 313 19.78 -30.11 -29.14
CA ARG A 313 18.68 -29.15 -29.26
C ARG A 313 17.72 -29.38 -28.09
N THR A 314 17.47 -28.32 -27.30
CA THR A 314 16.40 -28.33 -26.31
C THR A 314 15.07 -28.62 -27.01
N PRO A 315 14.24 -29.54 -26.49
CA PRO A 315 12.95 -29.86 -27.09
C PRO A 315 12.02 -28.64 -27.05
N LYS A 316 11.02 -28.64 -27.93
CA LYS A 316 10.02 -27.56 -28.00
C LYS A 316 9.30 -27.44 -26.65
N MET A 317 9.28 -26.24 -26.09
CA MET A 317 8.64 -25.97 -24.79
C MET A 317 7.12 -26.18 -24.89
N PRO A 318 6.50 -26.89 -23.93
CA PRO A 318 5.05 -27.03 -23.84
C PRO A 318 4.32 -25.71 -23.57
N LYS A 319 2.98 -25.77 -23.61
CA LYS A 319 2.12 -24.63 -23.26
C LYS A 319 2.38 -24.15 -21.83
N VAL A 320 2.31 -22.83 -21.62
CA VAL A 320 2.55 -22.17 -20.34
C VAL A 320 1.30 -21.44 -19.86
N THR A 321 1.07 -21.45 -18.55
CA THR A 321 0.04 -20.65 -17.88
C THR A 321 0.58 -20.09 -16.56
N GLY A 322 -0.13 -19.17 -15.90
CA GLY A 322 0.29 -18.71 -14.57
C GLY A 322 -0.05 -17.27 -14.18
N TRP A 323 -0.73 -16.50 -15.02
CA TRP A 323 -1.19 -15.16 -14.63
C TRP A 323 -2.11 -15.23 -13.40
N GLU A 324 -1.83 -14.39 -12.42
CA GLU A 324 -2.59 -14.31 -11.18
C GLU A 324 -4.04 -13.89 -11.44
N ARG A 325 -4.98 -14.42 -10.65
CA ARG A 325 -6.37 -13.98 -10.67
C ARG A 325 -6.60 -13.00 -9.53
N ASN A 326 -7.39 -11.97 -9.78
CA ASN A 326 -7.86 -11.08 -8.72
C ASN A 326 -8.91 -11.78 -7.84
N ASP A 327 -9.37 -11.09 -6.79
CA ASP A 327 -10.35 -11.64 -5.82
C ASP A 327 -11.70 -11.99 -6.47
N THR A 328 -11.99 -11.43 -7.65
CA THR A 328 -13.18 -11.75 -8.46
C THR A 328 -12.96 -12.91 -9.44
N GLY A 329 -11.80 -13.59 -9.39
CA GLY A 329 -11.44 -14.71 -10.25
C GLY A 329 -11.02 -14.33 -11.69
N LYS A 330 -10.91 -13.04 -12.00
CA LYS A 330 -10.57 -12.51 -13.33
C LYS A 330 -9.07 -12.29 -13.47
N LEU A 331 -8.54 -12.45 -14.68
CA LEU A 331 -7.14 -12.21 -15.03
C LEU A 331 -6.89 -10.72 -15.29
N ASN A 332 -6.95 -9.92 -14.23
CA ASN A 332 -6.79 -8.47 -14.30
C ASN A 332 -5.69 -7.99 -13.36
N SER A 333 -5.03 -6.91 -13.77
CA SER A 333 -4.04 -6.21 -12.96
C SER A 333 -4.66 -5.69 -11.66
N ARG A 334 -3.88 -5.72 -10.57
CA ARG A 334 -4.22 -5.07 -9.31
C ARG A 334 -3.75 -3.61 -9.34
N GLN A 335 -4.49 -2.75 -8.67
CA GLN A 335 -4.13 -1.34 -8.47
C GLN A 335 -4.16 -1.03 -6.98
N VAL A 336 -3.11 -0.38 -6.49
CA VAL A 336 -2.97 0.06 -5.10
C VAL A 336 -2.75 1.56 -5.10
N ASP A 337 -3.52 2.26 -4.28
CA ASP A 337 -3.39 3.71 -4.04
C ASP A 337 -2.68 3.91 -2.70
N LEU A 338 -1.46 4.44 -2.74
CA LEU A 338 -0.66 4.73 -1.55
C LEU A 338 -0.59 6.24 -1.26
N SER A 339 -1.45 7.05 -1.87
CA SER A 339 -1.44 8.50 -1.64
C SER A 339 -1.68 8.85 -0.19
N GLU A 340 -2.48 8.10 0.56
CA GLU A 340 -2.68 8.34 2.00
C GLU A 340 -1.41 8.14 2.84
N TYR A 341 -0.44 7.36 2.36
CA TYR A 341 0.80 7.05 3.08
C TYR A 341 2.02 7.82 2.54
N MET A 342 1.93 8.35 1.32
CA MET A 342 3.08 8.93 0.62
C MET A 342 2.87 10.39 0.18
N ASP A 343 1.64 10.91 0.17
CA ASP A 343 1.36 12.31 -0.18
C ASP A 343 1.44 13.20 1.07
N GLU A 344 2.46 14.06 1.13
CA GLU A 344 2.70 14.99 2.23
C GLU A 344 1.49 15.89 2.54
N ARG A 345 0.72 16.29 1.52
CA ARG A 345 -0.46 17.14 1.70
C ARG A 345 -1.58 16.39 2.40
N LYS A 346 -1.81 15.12 2.00
CA LYS A 346 -2.80 14.26 2.64
C LYS A 346 -2.40 13.89 4.07
N LEU A 347 -1.12 13.64 4.30
CA LEU A 347 -0.59 13.38 5.64
C LEU A 347 -0.81 14.58 6.56
N ALA A 348 -0.57 15.81 6.08
CA ALA A 348 -0.84 17.03 6.83
C ALA A 348 -2.35 17.19 7.14
N ASP A 349 -3.24 16.96 6.16
CA ASP A 349 -4.70 17.02 6.36
C ASP A 349 -5.17 16.00 7.41
N GLN A 350 -4.69 14.75 7.32
CA GLN A 350 -5.00 13.70 8.30
C GLN A 350 -4.53 14.07 9.71
N ALA A 351 -3.32 14.63 9.85
CA ALA A 351 -2.78 15.03 11.14
C ALA A 351 -3.60 16.15 11.80
N VAL A 352 -4.01 17.16 11.02
CA VAL A 352 -4.88 18.26 11.50
C VAL A 352 -6.25 17.72 11.93
N ASP A 353 -6.88 16.90 11.08
CA ASP A 353 -8.20 16.33 11.38
C ASP A 353 -8.16 15.38 12.59
N LEU A 354 -7.06 14.64 12.77
CA LEU A 354 -6.87 13.77 13.94
C LEU A 354 -6.81 14.59 15.23
N ASN A 355 -6.14 15.74 15.25
CA ASN A 355 -6.05 16.60 16.42
C ASN A 355 -7.45 17.04 16.90
N LEU A 356 -8.31 17.47 15.97
CA LEU A 356 -9.69 17.88 16.27
C LEU A 356 -10.55 16.68 16.72
N LYS A 357 -10.41 15.53 16.06
CA LYS A 357 -11.11 14.29 16.46
C LYS A 357 -10.73 13.85 17.87
N LEU A 358 -9.47 14.02 18.27
CA LEU A 358 -9.03 13.74 19.65
C LEU A 358 -9.73 14.64 20.67
N ILE A 359 -9.96 15.92 20.37
CA ILE A 359 -10.74 16.82 21.23
C ILE A 359 -12.19 16.31 21.36
N LYS A 360 -12.82 15.97 20.23
CA LYS A 360 -14.17 15.38 20.21
C LYS A 360 -14.25 14.12 21.07
N TRP A 361 -13.34 13.17 20.88
CA TRP A 361 -13.40 11.89 21.60
C TRP A 361 -13.10 12.02 23.09
N ARG A 362 -12.19 12.92 23.49
CA ARG A 362 -11.73 13.02 24.88
C ARG A 362 -12.52 13.99 25.73
N ILE A 363 -12.97 15.11 25.16
CA ILE A 363 -13.48 16.26 25.93
C ILE A 363 -14.94 16.55 25.57
N ALA A 364 -15.28 16.60 24.28
CA ALA A 364 -16.59 17.04 23.82
C ALA A 364 -17.20 16.10 22.76
N PRO A 365 -17.73 14.92 23.15
CA PRO A 365 -18.23 13.92 22.19
C PRO A 365 -19.36 14.40 21.28
N SER A 366 -20.17 15.35 21.75
CA SER A 366 -21.29 15.93 21.04
C SER A 366 -20.91 17.02 20.03
N ILE A 367 -19.64 17.46 19.99
CA ILE A 367 -19.23 18.51 19.05
C ILE A 367 -19.31 18.01 17.60
N ASP A 368 -19.92 18.82 16.75
CA ASP A 368 -19.96 18.58 15.32
C ASP A 368 -18.82 19.35 14.64
N LEU A 369 -17.72 18.63 14.37
CA LEU A 369 -16.55 19.18 13.70
C LEU A 369 -16.79 19.40 12.20
N ASP A 370 -17.72 18.67 11.60
CA ASP A 370 -17.98 18.76 10.16
C ASP A 370 -18.71 20.07 9.82
N VAL A 371 -19.59 20.54 10.71
CA VAL A 371 -20.22 21.87 10.58
C VAL A 371 -19.17 22.98 10.61
N ILE A 372 -18.19 22.90 11.50
CA ILE A 372 -17.11 23.89 11.60
C ILE A 372 -16.20 23.81 10.37
N LYS A 373 -15.77 22.61 9.98
CA LYS A 373 -14.89 22.36 8.84
C LYS A 373 -15.45 22.92 7.52
N ASN A 374 -16.75 22.72 7.29
CA ASN A 374 -17.43 23.11 6.06
C ASN A 374 -17.96 24.56 6.05
N CYS A 375 -17.87 25.27 7.17
CA CYS A 375 -18.30 26.67 7.25
C CYS A 375 -17.42 27.57 6.37
N ARG A 376 -18.04 28.37 5.49
CA ARG A 376 -17.33 29.34 4.65
C ARG A 376 -17.29 30.68 5.36
N CYS A 377 -16.08 31.16 5.67
CA CYS A 377 -15.88 32.37 6.47
C CYS A 377 -15.40 33.54 5.61
N LEU A 378 -16.14 34.66 5.66
CA LEU A 378 -15.72 35.94 5.06
C LEU A 378 -15.17 36.86 6.15
N LEU A 379 -13.93 37.30 6.02
CA LEU A 379 -13.24 38.19 6.95
C LEU A 379 -13.09 39.58 6.33
N LEU A 380 -13.85 40.54 6.86
CA LEU A 380 -13.78 41.95 6.46
C LEU A 380 -12.72 42.64 7.30
N GLY A 381 -11.51 42.71 6.75
CA GLY A 381 -10.30 43.21 7.39
C GLY A 381 -9.23 42.12 7.49
N ALA A 382 -8.05 42.39 6.93
CA ALA A 382 -6.85 41.55 7.01
C ALA A 382 -5.77 42.19 7.93
N GLY A 383 -6.20 43.03 8.87
CA GLY A 383 -5.36 43.65 9.89
C GLY A 383 -5.00 42.68 11.03
N THR A 384 -4.85 43.23 12.23
CA THR A 384 -4.50 42.46 13.45
C THR A 384 -5.56 41.39 13.72
N LEU A 385 -6.83 41.78 13.76
CA LEU A 385 -7.93 40.86 14.01
C LEU A 385 -8.06 39.80 12.91
N GLY A 386 -8.03 40.20 11.63
CA GLY A 386 -8.11 39.29 10.49
C GLY A 386 -7.05 38.20 10.50
N SER A 387 -5.82 38.58 10.78
CA SER A 387 -4.69 37.66 10.85
C SER A 387 -4.81 36.64 12.00
N TYR A 388 -5.27 37.05 13.18
CA TYR A 388 -5.43 36.12 14.31
C TYR A 388 -6.68 35.25 14.18
N VAL A 389 -7.82 35.83 13.79
CA VAL A 389 -9.08 35.10 13.62
C VAL A 389 -8.94 34.01 12.57
N SER A 390 -8.30 34.29 11.43
CA SER A 390 -8.10 33.29 10.37
C SER A 390 -7.23 32.11 10.82
N ARG A 391 -6.15 32.37 11.58
CA ARG A 391 -5.34 31.30 12.18
C ARG A 391 -6.14 30.46 13.17
N THR A 392 -7.00 31.07 13.97
CA THR A 392 -7.90 30.35 14.87
C THR A 392 -8.91 29.50 14.12
N LEU A 393 -9.54 30.04 13.06
CA LEU A 393 -10.49 29.31 12.21
C LEU A 393 -9.83 28.10 11.55
N MET A 394 -8.63 28.28 10.99
CA MET A 394 -7.84 27.19 10.40
C MET A 394 -7.46 26.13 11.44
N GLY A 395 -7.09 26.54 12.66
CA GLY A 395 -6.82 25.64 13.78
C GLY A 395 -8.05 24.82 14.21
N TRP A 396 -9.25 25.35 14.03
CA TRP A 396 -10.53 24.65 14.23
C TRP A 396 -11.01 23.85 13.01
N GLY A 397 -10.22 23.81 11.94
CA GLY A 397 -10.48 22.99 10.78
C GLY A 397 -11.26 23.67 9.65
N VAL A 398 -11.57 24.96 9.76
CA VAL A 398 -12.24 25.71 8.68
C VAL A 398 -11.39 25.66 7.41
N ARG A 399 -12.00 25.27 6.29
CA ARG A 399 -11.29 25.12 5.01
C ARG A 399 -11.47 26.28 4.04
N LYS A 400 -12.58 27.03 4.09
CA LYS A 400 -12.83 28.16 3.18
C LYS A 400 -12.75 29.49 3.91
N ILE A 401 -11.73 30.29 3.60
CA ILE A 401 -11.49 31.60 4.23
C ILE A 401 -11.29 32.65 3.14
N THR A 402 -12.08 33.71 3.17
CA THR A 402 -11.97 34.81 2.20
C THR A 402 -11.71 36.13 2.91
N PHE A 403 -10.69 36.87 2.49
CA PHE A 403 -10.34 38.17 3.03
C PHE A 403 -10.81 39.32 2.14
N ILE A 404 -11.24 40.41 2.76
CA ILE A 404 -11.45 41.70 2.12
C ILE A 404 -10.64 42.76 2.85
N ASP A 405 -9.74 43.46 2.14
CA ASP A 405 -8.96 44.58 2.68
C ASP A 405 -8.44 45.45 1.53
N ASN A 406 -8.37 46.77 1.70
CA ASN A 406 -7.89 47.69 0.67
C ASN A 406 -6.45 48.21 0.92
N ALA A 407 -5.86 47.89 2.06
CA ALA A 407 -4.57 48.42 2.48
C ALA A 407 -3.39 47.59 1.95
N THR A 408 -2.21 48.20 2.02
CA THR A 408 -0.92 47.53 1.80
C THR A 408 -0.22 47.22 3.13
N VAL A 409 0.67 46.24 3.12
CA VAL A 409 1.50 45.89 4.28
C VAL A 409 2.55 46.98 4.50
N SER A 410 2.61 47.52 5.72
CA SER A 410 3.62 48.50 6.15
C SER A 410 4.61 47.89 7.13
N PHE A 411 5.80 48.49 7.28
CA PHE A 411 6.87 48.01 8.18
C PHE A 411 6.44 47.77 9.63
N SER A 412 5.41 48.47 10.10
CA SER A 412 4.90 48.33 11.47
C SER A 412 3.89 47.19 11.63
N ASN A 413 3.49 46.52 10.53
CA ASN A 413 2.47 45.48 10.54
C ASN A 413 2.98 44.09 10.94
N PRO A 414 4.11 43.56 10.44
CA PRO A 414 4.54 42.18 10.71
C PRO A 414 4.60 41.80 12.20
N VAL A 415 5.03 42.73 13.05
CA VAL A 415 5.10 42.52 14.52
C VAL A 415 3.74 42.41 15.21
N ARG A 416 2.64 42.79 14.53
CA ARG A 416 1.26 42.79 15.05
C ARG A 416 0.31 41.89 14.26
N GLN A 417 0.64 41.56 13.02
CA GLN A 417 -0.23 40.92 12.04
C GLN A 417 0.47 39.63 11.55
N PRO A 418 0.21 38.47 12.17
CA PRO A 418 1.01 37.24 12.02
C PRO A 418 0.86 36.50 10.67
N LEU A 419 0.35 37.17 9.63
CA LEU A 419 0.31 36.67 8.26
C LEU A 419 1.28 37.42 7.34
N PHE A 420 2.00 38.42 7.86
CA PHE A 420 2.92 39.24 7.07
C PHE A 420 4.32 39.21 7.65
N ASP A 421 5.31 39.16 6.76
CA ASP A 421 6.73 39.21 7.07
C ASP A 421 7.36 40.54 6.64
N PHE A 422 8.61 40.78 7.04
CA PHE A 422 9.37 41.96 6.61
C PHE A 422 9.46 42.07 5.08
N LYS A 423 9.61 40.94 4.37
CA LYS A 423 9.66 40.90 2.90
C LYS A 423 8.40 41.48 2.24
N ASP A 424 7.26 41.36 2.91
CA ASP A 424 5.96 41.81 2.39
C ASP A 424 5.81 43.34 2.48
N CYS A 425 6.69 44.03 3.20
CA CYS A 425 6.73 45.48 3.32
C CYS A 425 7.51 46.16 2.18
N LEU A 426 8.31 45.39 1.44
CA LEU A 426 9.19 45.90 0.39
C LEU A 426 8.39 46.32 -0.85
N ALA A 427 9.01 47.09 -1.75
CA ALA A 427 8.40 47.52 -3.03
C ALA A 427 7.03 48.23 -2.91
N GLY A 428 6.82 48.99 -1.83
CA GLY A 428 5.55 49.70 -1.58
C GLY A 428 4.50 48.90 -0.80
N GLY A 429 4.84 47.68 -0.38
CA GLY A 429 4.00 46.83 0.44
C GLY A 429 3.04 45.96 -0.38
N ALA A 430 2.99 44.67 -0.06
CA ALA A 430 2.06 43.73 -0.64
C ALA A 430 0.60 44.11 -0.29
N LYS A 431 -0.36 43.71 -1.15
CA LYS A 431 -1.78 43.90 -0.86
C LYS A 431 -2.23 42.96 0.24
N LYS A 432 -2.82 43.50 1.32
CA LYS A 432 -3.07 42.72 2.54
C LYS A 432 -3.99 41.54 2.31
N ALA A 433 -5.09 41.73 1.58
CA ALA A 433 -6.07 40.67 1.36
C ALA A 433 -5.46 39.47 0.61
N GLU A 434 -4.80 39.73 -0.52
CA GLU A 434 -4.14 38.72 -1.35
C GLU A 434 -3.01 38.03 -0.60
N ARG A 435 -2.11 38.80 0.03
CA ARG A 435 -0.98 38.25 0.78
C ARG A 435 -1.43 37.43 1.99
N ALA A 436 -2.48 37.85 2.70
CA ALA A 436 -3.03 37.08 3.81
C ALA A 436 -3.58 35.73 3.34
N ALA A 437 -4.19 35.69 2.15
CA ALA A 437 -4.69 34.46 1.58
C ALA A 437 -3.57 33.48 1.26
N GLU A 438 -2.52 33.96 0.57
CA GLU A 438 -1.30 33.19 0.26
C GLU A 438 -0.62 32.67 1.54
N ALA A 439 -0.54 33.50 2.60
CA ALA A 439 0.08 33.11 3.86
C ALA A 439 -0.65 31.93 4.52
N LEU A 440 -1.98 31.83 4.39
CA LEU A 440 -2.71 30.65 4.90
C LEU A 440 -2.38 29.39 4.10
N GLU A 441 -2.27 29.48 2.78
CA GLU A 441 -1.89 28.34 1.93
C GLU A 441 -0.45 27.88 2.20
N GLU A 442 0.45 28.81 2.50
CA GLU A 442 1.83 28.53 2.94
C GLU A 442 1.85 27.78 4.29
N ILE A 443 0.94 28.09 5.21
CA ILE A 443 0.85 27.43 6.52
C ILE A 443 0.22 26.03 6.40
N TYR A 444 -0.87 25.91 5.63
CA TYR A 444 -1.57 24.65 5.46
C TYR A 444 -2.16 24.55 4.04
N PRO A 445 -1.55 23.72 3.16
CA PRO A 445 -1.96 23.63 1.75
C PRO A 445 -3.38 23.10 1.48
N GLY A 446 -4.08 22.61 2.52
CA GLY A 446 -5.46 22.13 2.40
C GLY A 446 -6.52 23.20 2.61
N VAL A 447 -6.13 24.45 2.92
CA VAL A 447 -7.07 25.58 2.99
C VAL A 447 -7.37 26.11 1.58
N ASP A 448 -8.63 26.43 1.32
CA ASP A 448 -9.08 27.20 0.17
C ASP A 448 -9.21 28.66 0.61
N SER A 449 -8.21 29.47 0.25
CA SER A 449 -8.07 30.84 0.73
C SER A 449 -8.11 31.83 -0.44
N SER A 450 -8.82 32.94 -0.29
CA SER A 450 -8.86 33.99 -1.33
C SER A 450 -8.87 35.40 -0.75
N GLY A 451 -8.31 36.36 -1.48
CA GLY A 451 -8.19 37.75 -1.04
C GLY A 451 -8.70 38.72 -2.09
N TYR A 452 -9.54 39.67 -1.67
CA TYR A 452 -10.10 40.71 -2.54
C TYR A 452 -9.67 42.10 -2.08
N VAL A 453 -8.95 42.80 -2.96
CA VAL A 453 -8.52 44.19 -2.73
C VAL A 453 -9.65 45.14 -3.09
N MET A 454 -10.45 45.52 -2.09
CA MET A 454 -11.59 46.42 -2.31
C MET A 454 -11.91 47.25 -1.07
N SER A 455 -12.53 48.42 -1.28
CA SER A 455 -12.97 49.28 -0.19
C SER A 455 -14.40 48.94 0.22
N VAL A 456 -14.70 49.02 1.51
CA VAL A 456 -16.08 48.95 2.01
C VAL A 456 -16.56 50.38 2.25
N PRO A 457 -17.65 50.83 1.59
CA PRO A 457 -18.17 52.17 1.76
C PRO A 457 -18.50 52.51 3.22
N MET A 458 -17.93 53.60 3.73
CA MET A 458 -18.13 54.06 5.10
C MET A 458 -19.36 54.97 5.20
N LEU A 459 -20.16 54.76 6.24
CA LEU A 459 -21.31 55.62 6.53
C LEU A 459 -20.85 57.06 6.79
N GLY A 460 -21.55 58.05 6.21
CA GLY A 460 -21.26 59.48 6.39
C GLY A 460 -20.15 60.05 5.51
N HIS A 461 -19.48 59.23 4.70
CA HIS A 461 -18.48 59.70 3.74
C HIS A 461 -19.10 59.93 2.35
N PRO A 462 -18.72 61.00 1.63
CA PRO A 462 -19.23 61.27 0.29
C PRO A 462 -18.72 60.24 -0.73
N ILE A 463 -19.58 59.84 -1.66
CA ILE A 463 -19.21 58.96 -2.78
C ILE A 463 -18.44 59.78 -3.80
N GLN A 464 -17.15 59.49 -3.95
CA GLN A 464 -16.28 60.16 -4.93
C GLN A 464 -16.41 59.55 -6.33
N ASP A 465 -16.38 58.21 -6.42
CA ASP A 465 -16.50 57.45 -7.67
C ASP A 465 -17.70 56.52 -7.56
N SER A 466 -18.81 56.89 -8.21
CA SER A 466 -20.06 56.13 -8.15
C SER A 466 -19.96 54.77 -8.84
N VAL A 467 -19.16 54.66 -9.90
CA VAL A 467 -19.02 53.42 -10.68
C VAL A 467 -18.23 52.41 -9.89
N LYS A 468 -17.08 52.81 -9.33
CA LYS A 468 -16.27 51.94 -8.48
C LYS A 468 -17.00 51.55 -7.21
N THR A 469 -17.63 52.51 -6.53
CA THR A 469 -18.39 52.25 -5.29
C THR A 469 -19.52 51.25 -5.53
N LYS A 470 -20.19 51.34 -6.68
CA LYS A 470 -21.24 50.39 -7.07
C LYS A 470 -20.68 48.99 -7.33
N ALA A 471 -19.56 48.89 -8.03
CA ALA A 471 -18.87 47.61 -8.27
C ALA A 471 -18.42 46.96 -6.95
N ASP A 472 -17.82 47.74 -6.04
CA ASP A 472 -17.42 47.28 -4.70
C ASP A 472 -18.64 46.82 -3.88
N PHE A 473 -19.75 47.57 -3.93
CA PHE A 473 -21.00 47.17 -3.28
C PHE A 473 -21.53 45.83 -3.80
N ASP A 474 -21.56 45.65 -5.13
CA ASP A 474 -22.10 44.44 -5.76
C ASP A 474 -21.21 43.22 -5.47
N LEU A 475 -19.88 43.42 -5.46
CA LEU A 475 -18.92 42.38 -5.06
C LEU A 475 -19.07 42.00 -3.57
N LEU A 476 -19.17 42.99 -2.67
CA LEU A 476 -19.38 42.72 -1.24
C LEU A 476 -20.66 41.91 -1.01
N LYS A 477 -21.75 42.29 -1.69
CA LYS A 477 -23.02 41.56 -1.59
C LYS A 477 -22.85 40.11 -2.04
N LYS A 478 -22.24 39.89 -3.21
CA LYS A 478 -21.96 38.55 -3.73
C LYS A 478 -21.17 37.71 -2.72
N LEU A 479 -20.10 38.27 -2.17
CA LEU A 479 -19.26 37.56 -1.21
C LEU A 479 -20.03 37.25 0.08
N ILE A 480 -20.86 38.15 0.59
CA ILE A 480 -21.72 37.87 1.76
C ILE A 480 -22.70 36.73 1.45
N ASP A 481 -23.32 36.74 0.28
CA ASP A 481 -24.29 35.70 -0.13
C ASP A 481 -23.62 34.32 -0.27
N GLU A 482 -22.37 34.27 -0.74
CA GLU A 482 -21.59 33.03 -0.93
C GLU A 482 -21.02 32.42 0.35
N HIS A 483 -20.95 33.18 1.45
CA HIS A 483 -20.34 32.73 2.72
C HIS A 483 -21.40 32.48 3.80
N ASP A 484 -21.07 31.64 4.79
CA ASP A 484 -21.99 31.23 5.85
C ASP A 484 -21.86 32.11 7.09
N ALA A 485 -20.62 32.49 7.44
CA ALA A 485 -20.29 33.35 8.56
C ALA A 485 -19.45 34.57 8.11
N ILE A 486 -19.84 35.76 8.58
CA ILE A 486 -19.23 37.04 8.22
C ILE A 486 -18.60 37.66 9.45
N PHE A 487 -17.29 37.92 9.40
CA PHE A 487 -16.52 38.52 10.48
C PHE A 487 -16.24 40.00 10.17
N LEU A 488 -16.74 40.90 11.00
CA LEU A 488 -16.49 42.34 10.92
C LEU A 488 -15.25 42.68 11.76
N LEU A 489 -14.10 42.78 11.09
CA LEU A 489 -12.77 42.93 11.69
C LEU A 489 -12.10 44.25 11.27
N MET A 490 -12.94 45.26 11.02
CA MET A 490 -12.58 46.54 10.40
C MET A 490 -12.14 47.58 11.43
N ASP A 491 -11.47 48.64 11.00
CA ASP A 491 -10.86 49.59 11.95
C ASP A 491 -11.87 50.55 12.61
N THR A 492 -12.98 50.89 11.93
CA THR A 492 -13.89 51.97 12.37
C THR A 492 -15.35 51.51 12.53
N ARG A 493 -16.18 52.29 13.24
CA ARG A 493 -17.62 52.02 13.38
C ARG A 493 -18.34 52.22 12.05
N GLU A 494 -17.99 53.25 11.31
CA GLU A 494 -18.63 53.69 10.06
C GLU A 494 -18.52 52.62 8.96
N SER A 495 -17.38 51.93 8.90
CA SER A 495 -17.10 50.88 7.92
C SER A 495 -17.89 49.58 8.19
N ARG A 496 -18.33 49.35 9.44
CA ARG A 496 -19.12 48.17 9.84
C ARG A 496 -20.59 48.26 9.48
N TRP A 497 -21.10 49.46 9.19
CA TRP A 497 -22.54 49.69 8.99
C TRP A 497 -23.08 48.91 7.79
N LEU A 498 -22.48 49.07 6.61
CA LEU A 498 -22.97 48.44 5.39
C LEU A 498 -22.91 46.89 5.47
N PRO A 499 -21.79 46.27 5.88
CA PRO A 499 -21.75 44.82 6.09
C PRO A 499 -22.76 44.31 7.13
N THR A 500 -23.03 45.09 8.18
CA THR A 500 -24.04 44.74 9.19
C THR A 500 -25.43 44.64 8.57
N VAL A 501 -25.81 45.65 7.77
CA VAL A 501 -27.11 45.69 7.08
C VAL A 501 -27.21 44.53 6.07
N MET A 502 -26.19 44.33 5.25
CA MET A 502 -26.16 43.26 4.25
C MET A 502 -26.25 41.87 4.90
N GLY A 503 -25.42 41.60 5.91
CA GLY A 503 -25.40 40.30 6.59
C GLY A 503 -26.72 39.98 7.29
N LYS A 504 -27.33 40.97 7.96
CA LYS A 504 -28.66 40.79 8.58
C LYS A 504 -29.74 40.54 7.54
N SER A 505 -29.74 41.30 6.44
CA SER A 505 -30.69 41.15 5.33
C SER A 505 -30.60 39.77 4.66
N ALA A 506 -29.38 39.26 4.49
CA ALA A 506 -29.11 37.95 3.89
C ALA A 506 -29.24 36.76 4.89
N GLY A 507 -29.63 37.02 6.15
CA GLY A 507 -29.78 35.97 7.16
C GLY A 507 -28.47 35.27 7.55
N LYS A 508 -27.34 35.97 7.46
CA LYS A 508 -26.00 35.41 7.74
C LYS A 508 -25.64 35.52 9.20
N ILE A 509 -24.77 34.62 9.67
CA ILE A 509 -24.15 34.74 10.99
C ILE A 509 -23.12 35.86 10.91
N VAL A 510 -23.36 36.97 11.62
CA VAL A 510 -22.43 38.11 11.64
C VAL A 510 -21.78 38.22 13.01
N LEU A 511 -20.45 38.17 13.02
CA LEU A 511 -19.61 38.29 14.21
C LEU A 511 -18.80 39.58 14.12
N ASN A 512 -19.01 40.47 15.08
CA ASN A 512 -18.31 41.73 15.17
C ASN A 512 -17.23 41.68 16.24
N SER A 513 -16.02 42.09 15.91
CA SER A 513 -14.95 42.32 16.87
C SER A 513 -14.38 43.73 16.70
N ALA A 514 -14.33 44.52 17.77
CA ALA A 514 -13.74 45.86 17.79
C ALA A 514 -12.79 46.03 18.99
N LEU A 515 -11.75 46.83 18.79
CA LEU A 515 -10.69 47.07 19.76
C LEU A 515 -10.74 48.53 20.23
N GLY A 516 -10.73 48.73 21.54
CA GLY A 516 -10.32 49.96 22.21
C GLY A 516 -8.82 49.93 22.51
N PHE A 517 -8.36 50.84 23.37
CA PHE A 517 -6.95 50.91 23.78
C PHE A 517 -6.54 49.69 24.62
N ASP A 518 -7.31 49.38 25.66
CA ASP A 518 -7.10 48.31 26.64
C ASP A 518 -8.30 47.36 26.76
N THR A 519 -9.33 47.59 25.94
CA THR A 519 -10.61 46.87 25.95
C THR A 519 -10.95 46.36 24.57
N TYR A 520 -11.84 45.38 24.48
CA TYR A 520 -12.37 44.88 23.22
C TYR A 520 -13.82 44.43 23.38
N VAL A 521 -14.56 44.43 22.27
CA VAL A 521 -15.93 43.92 22.21
C VAL A 521 -16.03 42.86 21.13
N VAL A 522 -16.55 41.68 21.50
CA VAL A 522 -16.93 40.62 20.56
C VAL A 522 -18.42 40.38 20.70
N MET A 523 -19.16 40.45 19.60
CA MET A 523 -20.60 40.20 19.62
C MET A 523 -21.05 39.45 18.36
N ARG A 524 -22.08 38.62 18.51
CA ARG A 524 -22.83 38.06 17.38
C ARG A 524 -24.10 38.87 17.17
N HIS A 525 -24.45 39.14 15.92
CA HIS A 525 -25.76 39.72 15.61
C HIS A 525 -26.84 38.64 15.72
N GLY A 526 -28.05 39.02 16.13
CA GLY A 526 -29.18 38.11 16.11
C GLY A 526 -29.59 37.74 14.69
N LEU A 527 -29.94 36.48 14.47
CA LEU A 527 -30.66 36.07 13.28
C LEU A 527 -32.14 36.46 13.42
N LYS A 528 -32.85 36.60 12.31
CA LYS A 528 -34.29 36.86 12.36
C LYS A 528 -34.99 35.63 12.91
N ALA A 529 -35.86 35.79 13.90
CA ALA A 529 -36.66 34.69 14.42
C ALA A 529 -37.58 34.16 13.31
N THR A 530 -37.48 32.86 13.01
CA THR A 530 -38.32 32.20 12.00
C THR A 530 -39.42 31.33 12.61
N GLU A 531 -39.32 31.03 13.91
CA GLU A 531 -40.23 30.14 14.65
C GLU A 531 -40.68 30.76 15.97
N GLU A 532 -41.86 30.35 16.46
CA GLU A 532 -42.37 30.75 17.78
C GLU A 532 -41.43 30.26 18.89
N GLY A 533 -40.93 31.18 19.72
CA GLY A 533 -40.01 30.90 20.82
C GLY A 533 -38.53 31.22 20.55
N GLN A 534 -38.19 31.76 19.38
CA GLN A 534 -36.84 32.27 19.09
C GLN A 534 -36.71 33.76 19.44
N ASP A 535 -35.69 34.10 20.23
CA ASP A 535 -35.36 35.49 20.56
C ASP A 535 -34.53 36.17 19.46
N GLU A 536 -34.98 37.35 19.01
CA GLU A 536 -34.22 38.17 18.07
C GLU A 536 -33.28 39.12 18.82
N PHE A 537 -31.97 38.86 18.72
CA PHE A 537 -30.95 39.73 19.29
C PHE A 537 -30.62 40.93 18.39
N GLY A 538 -30.28 42.06 19.01
CA GLY A 538 -29.83 43.27 18.31
C GLY A 538 -28.48 43.11 17.59
N CYS A 539 -28.12 44.10 16.77
CA CYS A 539 -26.81 44.21 16.12
C CYS A 539 -25.93 45.26 16.81
N TYR A 540 -24.70 45.44 16.32
CA TYR A 540 -23.73 46.43 16.81
C TYR A 540 -24.26 47.87 16.87
N PHE A 541 -25.30 48.19 16.09
CA PHE A 541 -25.89 49.53 16.01
C PHE A 541 -27.21 49.67 16.79
N CYS A 542 -27.72 48.62 17.45
CA CYS A 542 -28.97 48.69 18.19
C CYS A 542 -28.85 49.47 19.51
N ASN A 543 -27.67 49.39 20.15
CA ASN A 543 -27.36 50.14 21.38
C ASN A 543 -26.00 50.80 21.21
N ASP A 544 -25.78 51.93 21.89
CA ASP A 544 -24.44 52.49 21.95
C ASP A 544 -23.52 51.57 22.77
N VAL A 545 -22.39 51.23 22.16
CA VAL A 545 -21.45 50.22 22.67
C VAL A 545 -20.61 50.76 23.84
N VAL A 546 -20.51 52.09 23.96
CA VAL A 546 -19.88 52.82 25.07
C VAL A 546 -20.74 54.05 25.34
N ALA A 547 -21.05 54.34 26.61
CA ALA A 547 -21.80 55.54 26.94
C ALA A 547 -20.88 56.77 26.83
N PRO A 548 -21.36 57.94 26.38
CA PRO A 548 -20.55 59.16 26.30
C PRO A 548 -19.93 59.59 27.65
N GLN A 549 -20.48 59.12 28.77
CA GLN A 549 -19.98 59.40 30.13
C GLN A 549 -18.72 58.60 30.47
N ASP A 550 -18.53 57.42 29.88
CA ASP A 550 -17.43 56.50 30.21
C ASP A 550 -16.04 57.05 29.78
N VAL A 551 -16.01 58.07 28.92
CA VAL A 551 -14.77 58.71 28.43
C VAL A 551 -14.33 59.88 29.33
N ARG A 552 -15.22 60.44 30.17
CA ARG A 552 -14.92 61.64 30.98
C ARG A 552 -14.12 61.37 32.26
N SER A 553 -14.02 60.13 32.71
CA SER A 553 -13.30 59.75 33.94
C SER A 553 -11.77 59.68 33.77
N ILE A 554 -11.24 59.87 32.56
CA ILE A 554 -9.80 59.77 32.27
C ILE A 554 -9.10 61.14 32.18
N ILE A 555 -9.83 62.26 32.12
CA ILE A 555 -9.25 63.63 31.99
C ILE A 555 -9.20 64.37 33.34
N SER A 556 -9.31 63.65 34.46
CA SER A 556 -9.13 64.21 35.81
C SER A 556 -7.96 63.54 36.53
N ILE A 557 -6.74 63.76 36.04
CA ILE A 557 -5.48 63.68 36.81
C ILE A 557 -4.59 64.85 36.38
#